data_AF-A0A536LKL4-F1
#
_entry.id   AF-A0A536LKL4-F1
#
_cell.length_a   1.000
_cell.length_b   1.000
_cell.length_c   1.000
_cell.angle_alpha   90.00
_cell.angle_beta   90.00
_cell.angle_gamma   90.00
#
_symmetry.space_group_name_H-M   'P 1'
#
loop_
_entity.id
_entity.type
_entity.pdbx_description
1 polymer ?
#
loop_
_entity_poly.entity_id
_entity_poly.type
_entity_poly.pdbx_seq_one_letter_code
_entity_poly.pdbx_strand_id
1 'polypeptide(L)' 'MTTVAVPLALDDPINAAILTVSEDKLEGFQRDPFGEIAARSGVPVETVMERIRAL' A
#
# COMPACT_ATOMS: atom_id res chain seq x y z
N MET A 1 14.28 -16.93 13.60
CA MET A 1 13.74 -15.56 13.44
C MET A 1 12.25 -15.69 13.27
N THR A 2 11.45 -15.08 14.14
CA THR A 2 9.98 -15.13 14.03
C THR A 2 9.58 -14.16 12.93
N THR A 3 9.26 -14.67 11.74
CA THR A 3 8.66 -13.87 10.68
C THR A 3 7.25 -13.50 11.15
N VAL A 4 7.06 -12.26 11.61
CA VAL A 4 5.71 -11.74 11.84
C VAL A 4 5.05 -11.70 10.46
N ALA A 5 4.01 -12.52 10.27
CA ALA A 5 3.33 -12.59 8.99
C ALA A 5 2.64 -11.26 8.71
N VAL A 6 2.89 -10.70 7.52
CA VAL A 6 2.19 -9.52 7.04
C VAL A 6 0.73 -9.90 6.79
N PRO A 7 -0.26 -9.16 7.34
CA PRO A 7 -1.66 -9.42 7.05
C PRO A 7 -1.96 -9.30 5.55
N LEU A 8 -2.56 -10.35 4.98
CA LEU A 8 -2.90 -10.45 3.56
C LEU A 8 -4.40 -10.24 3.27
N ALA A 9 -5.23 -10.13 4.31
CA ALA A 9 -6.66 -9.91 4.16
C ALA A 9 -6.90 -8.57 3.47
N LEU A 10 -7.74 -8.54 2.43
CA LEU A 10 -8.04 -7.30 1.69
C LEU A 10 -8.90 -6.34 2.51
N ASP A 11 -9.70 -6.89 3.44
CA ASP A 11 -10.51 -6.13 4.41
C ASP A 11 -9.72 -5.65 5.64
N ASP A 12 -8.43 -6.00 5.74
CA ASP A 12 -7.53 -5.35 6.70
C ASP A 12 -7.55 -3.83 6.44
N PRO A 13 -7.73 -3.00 7.48
CA PRO A 13 -7.93 -1.57 7.28
C PRO A 13 -6.75 -0.88 6.58
N ILE A 14 -5.52 -1.38 6.75
CA ILE A 14 -4.33 -0.83 6.09
C ILE A 14 -4.32 -1.25 4.62
N ASN A 15 -4.53 -2.55 4.34
CA ASN A 15 -4.60 -3.05 2.97
C ASN A 15 -5.75 -2.37 2.20
N ALA A 16 -6.93 -2.24 2.80
CA ALA A 16 -8.06 -1.54 2.21
C ALA A 16 -7.75 -0.07 1.93
N ALA A 17 -7.06 0.64 2.82
CA ALA A 17 -6.65 2.03 2.60
C ALA A 17 -5.65 2.17 1.44
N ILE A 18 -4.67 1.26 1.36
CA ILE A 18 -3.69 1.21 0.26
C ILE A 18 -4.39 0.92 -1.06
N LEU A 19 -5.24 -0.12 -1.10
CA LEU A 19 -5.96 -0.55 -2.30
C LEU A 19 -7.01 0.47 -2.74
N THR A 20 -7.54 1.28 -1.83
CA THR A 20 -8.42 2.40 -2.17
C THR A 20 -7.70 3.43 -3.05
N VAL A 21 -6.37 3.52 -2.99
CA VAL A 21 -5.52 4.32 -3.89
C VAL A 21 -4.99 3.48 -5.07
N SER A 22 -5.84 2.60 -5.62
CA SER A 22 -5.50 1.74 -6.77
C SER A 22 -4.79 2.49 -7.90
N GLU A 23 -3.93 1.79 -8.63
CA GLU A 23 -3.15 2.32 -9.77
C GLU A 23 -4.05 2.98 -10.83
N ASP A 24 -5.28 2.50 -10.99
CA ASP A 24 -6.32 3.09 -11.87
C ASP A 24 -6.72 4.53 -11.48
N LYS A 25 -6.53 4.91 -10.20
CA LYS A 25 -6.76 6.27 -9.68
C LYS A 25 -5.50 7.14 -9.71
N LEU A 26 -4.36 6.56 -10.06
CA LEU A 26 -3.12 7.28 -10.28
C LEU A 26 -3.03 7.58 -11.78
N GLU A 27 -3.47 8.77 -12.16
CA GLU A 27 -3.42 9.20 -13.55
C GLU A 27 -1.97 9.47 -13.99
N GLY A 28 -1.58 8.93 -15.14
CA GLY A 28 -0.28 9.15 -15.75
C GLY A 28 0.88 8.40 -15.09
N PHE A 29 2.10 8.63 -15.59
CA PHE A 29 3.30 8.01 -15.02
C PHE A 29 3.71 8.73 -13.74
N GLN A 30 3.57 8.06 -12.60
CA GLN A 30 4.04 8.57 -11.31
C GLN A 30 5.52 8.26 -11.12
N ARG A 31 6.32 9.30 -10.83
CA ARG A 31 7.77 9.15 -10.57
C ARG A 31 8.04 8.42 -9.24
N ASP A 32 7.15 8.61 -8.26
CA ASP A 32 7.18 7.92 -6.97
C ASP A 32 5.77 7.38 -6.66
N PRO A 33 5.39 6.24 -7.26
CA PRO A 33 4.04 5.69 -7.10
C PRO A 33 3.77 5.29 -5.64
N PHE A 34 4.77 4.78 -4.92
CA PHE A 34 4.59 4.37 -3.52
C PHE A 34 4.47 5.56 -2.58
N GLY A 35 5.24 6.64 -2.82
CA GLY A 35 5.09 7.89 -2.09
C GLY A 35 3.72 8.53 -2.32
N GLU A 36 3.20 8.49 -3.55
CA GLU A 36 1.86 9.01 -3.87
C GLU A 36 0.76 8.19 -3.17
N ILE A 37 0.88 6.85 -3.16
CA ILE A 37 -0.03 5.97 -2.43
C ILE A 37 0.03 6.28 -0.94
N ALA A 38 1.22 6.44 -0.36
CA ALA A 38 1.40 6.79 1.05
C ALA A 38 0.72 8.12 1.40
N ALA A 39 0.94 9.16 0.58
CA ALA A 39 0.35 10.48 0.76
C ALA A 39 -1.18 10.45 0.72
N ARG A 40 -1.77 9.71 -0.23
CA ARG A 40 -3.23 9.63 -0.41
C ARG A 40 -3.93 8.68 0.57
N SER A 41 -3.27 7.60 0.98
CA SER A 41 -3.82 6.61 1.91
C SER A 41 -3.62 7.00 3.38
N GLY A 42 -2.68 7.92 3.67
CA GLY A 42 -2.27 8.25 5.04
C GLY A 42 -1.42 7.17 5.71
N VAL A 43 -0.97 6.18 4.94
CA VAL A 43 -0.15 5.06 5.42
C VAL A 43 1.34 5.36 5.17
N PRO A 44 2.26 5.07 6.09
CA PRO A 44 3.70 5.26 5.86
C PRO A 44 4.19 4.46 4.64
N VAL A 45 5.08 5.06 3.84
CA VAL A 45 5.58 4.45 2.59
C VAL A 45 6.25 3.10 2.81
N GLU A 46 6.92 2.90 3.94
CA GLU A 46 7.53 1.62 4.32
C GLU A 46 6.47 0.53 4.50
N THR A 47 5.34 0.87 5.14
CA THR A 47 4.21 -0.03 5.31
C THR A 47 3.51 -0.30 3.97
N VAL A 48 3.35 0.71 3.11
CA VAL A 48 2.80 0.53 1.76
C VAL A 48 3.63 -0.49 0.97
N MET A 49 4.96 -0.31 0.94
CA MET A 49 5.87 -1.22 0.25
C MET A 49 5.83 -2.64 0.85
N GLU A 50 5.75 -2.76 2.17
CA GLU A 50 5.65 -4.07 2.84
C GLU A 50 4.36 -4.80 2.46
N ARG A 51 3.20 -4.11 2.46
CA ARG A 51 1.91 -4.71 2.12
C ARG A 51 1.81 -5.07 0.64
N ILE A 52 2.20 -4.16 -0.27
CA ILE A 52 2.15 -4.43 -1.72
C ILE A 52 3.11 -5.55 -2.12
N ARG A 53 4.26 -5.72 -1.45
CA ARG A 53 5.15 -6.86 -1.73
C ARG A 53 4.57 -8.21 -1.29
N ALA A 54 3.63 -8.19 -0.34
CA ALA A 54 3.06 -9.39 0.25
C ALA A 54 1.73 -9.82 -0.42
N LEU A 55 0.96 -8.85 -0.94
CA LEU A 55 -0.29 -9.05 -1.70
C LEU A 55 -0.02 -9.49 -3.14
#